data_AF-A0A439NYN8-F1
#
_entry.id   AF-A0A439NYN8-F1
#
_cell.length_a   1.000
_cell.length_b   1.000
_cell.length_c   1.000
_cell.angle_alpha   90.00
_cell.angle_beta   90.00
_cell.angle_gamma   90.00
#
_symmetry.space_group_name_H-M   'P 1'
#
loop_
_entity.id
_entity.type
_entity.pdbx_description
1 polymer ?
#
loop_
_entity_poly.entity_id
_entity_poly.type
_entity_poly.pdbx_seq_one_letter_code
_entity_poly.pdbx_strand_id
1 'polypeptide(L)'
;MSSTGASEFAGTQLQFDDDGPTITAVASTASVRHDETPGVQADTDVDGTAIAFGSTTIASLFTNVPSPGDDPDVAGTGAIGFARSTASLLTVTGGSAGADGPGAQPLSYALSVVDGTDSGVETTAGTKIFLYNGTGSAAGLILGRV
;
A
#
# COMPACT_ATOMS: atom_id res chain seq x y z
N MET A 1 -55.56 -21.08 -25.09
CA MET A 1 -55.11 -20.08 -26.09
C MET A 1 -53.60 -20.10 -26.06
N SER A 2 -52.98 -20.64 -27.11
CA SER A 2 -51.52 -20.70 -27.24
C SER A 2 -51.06 -19.40 -27.86
N SER A 3 -50.25 -18.61 -27.14
CA SER A 3 -49.52 -17.49 -27.74
C SER A 3 -48.05 -17.85 -27.82
N THR A 4 -47.66 -18.46 -28.93
CA THR A 4 -46.25 -18.53 -29.34
C THR A 4 -45.89 -17.18 -29.92
N GLY A 5 -45.46 -16.24 -29.07
CA GLY A 5 -44.85 -15.00 -29.52
C GLY A 5 -43.42 -15.29 -29.95
N ALA A 6 -43.17 -15.39 -31.25
CA ALA A 6 -41.81 -15.30 -31.78
C ALA A 6 -41.38 -13.84 -31.73
N SER A 7 -40.29 -13.54 -31.03
CA SER A 7 -39.62 -12.24 -31.14
C SER A 7 -38.69 -12.27 -32.35
N GLU A 8 -39.03 -11.55 -33.43
CA GLU A 8 -38.12 -11.33 -34.55
C GLU A 8 -37.16 -10.18 -34.21
N PHE A 9 -35.88 -10.50 -34.01
CA PHE A 9 -34.82 -9.51 -33.94
C PHE A 9 -34.48 -9.06 -35.38
N ALA A 10 -35.14 -8.00 -35.84
CA ALA A 10 -34.87 -7.39 -37.15
C ALA A 10 -33.75 -6.33 -37.03
N GLY A 11 -32.49 -6.75 -36.88
CA GLY A 11 -31.37 -5.81 -36.76
C GLY A 11 -30.00 -6.47 -36.56
N THR A 12 -28.92 -5.67 -36.69
CA THR A 12 -27.53 -6.08 -36.44
C THR A 12 -27.33 -6.49 -34.98
N GLN A 13 -26.71 -7.65 -34.78
CA GLN A 13 -26.26 -8.32 -33.54
C GLN A 13 -26.50 -7.59 -32.19
N LEU A 14 -27.26 -8.24 -31.30
CA LEU A 14 -27.33 -7.88 -29.87
C LEU A 14 -26.06 -8.38 -29.17
N GLN A 15 -25.19 -7.47 -28.74
CA GLN A 15 -23.93 -7.77 -28.06
C GLN A 15 -24.03 -7.40 -26.57
N PHE A 16 -23.66 -8.35 -25.70
CA PHE A 16 -23.53 -8.14 -24.26
C PHE A 16 -22.04 -8.22 -23.93
N ASP A 17 -21.39 -7.06 -23.91
CA ASP A 17 -20.02 -6.94 -23.42
C ASP A 17 -20.08 -6.77 -21.90
N ASP A 18 -20.21 -7.89 -21.17
CA ASP A 18 -20.14 -7.91 -19.70
C ASP A 18 -18.70 -8.22 -19.29
N ASP A 19 -17.81 -7.24 -19.48
CA ASP A 19 -16.43 -7.31 -19.03
C ASP A 19 -16.26 -6.46 -17.77
N GLY A 20 -15.79 -7.07 -16.68
CA GLY A 20 -15.54 -6.38 -15.42
C GLY A 20 -14.27 -5.51 -15.43
N PRO A 21 -14.08 -4.67 -14.39
CA PRO A 21 -12.92 -3.81 -14.29
C PRO A 21 -11.62 -4.61 -14.17
N THR A 22 -10.57 -4.14 -14.84
CA THR A 22 -9.24 -4.74 -14.84
C THR A 22 -8.16 -3.72 -14.49
N ILE A 23 -7.04 -4.21 -13.96
CA ILE A 23 -5.86 -3.40 -13.66
C ILE A 23 -4.60 -4.11 -14.10
N THR A 24 -3.66 -3.33 -14.64
CA THR A 24 -2.27 -3.76 -14.85
C THR A 24 -1.35 -2.83 -14.09
N ALA A 25 -0.48 -3.40 -13.26
CA ALA A 25 0.52 -2.67 -12.51
C ALA A 25 1.88 -3.37 -12.63
N VAL A 26 2.95 -2.58 -12.54
CA VAL A 26 4.33 -3.05 -12.62
C VAL A 26 5.09 -2.59 -11.40
N ALA A 27 5.78 -3.54 -10.77
CA ALA A 27 6.69 -3.23 -9.67
C ALA A 27 7.94 -2.52 -10.22
N SER A 28 8.40 -1.52 -9.49
CA SER A 28 9.63 -0.80 -9.77
C SER A 28 10.85 -1.61 -9.31
N THR A 29 12.03 -1.30 -9.85
CA THR A 29 13.31 -1.75 -9.29
C THR A 29 13.80 -0.82 -8.17
N ALA A 30 13.05 0.23 -7.85
CA ALA A 30 13.34 1.11 -6.73
C ALA A 30 13.24 0.33 -5.41
N SER A 31 14.08 0.70 -4.46
CA SER A 31 14.09 0.13 -3.11
C SER A 31 13.87 1.21 -2.07
N VAL A 32 13.33 0.79 -0.93
CA VAL A 32 13.37 1.56 0.32
C VAL A 32 14.40 0.90 1.21
N ARG A 33 15.41 1.65 1.64
CA ARG A 33 16.45 1.15 2.54
C ARG A 33 16.58 2.08 3.72
N HIS A 34 16.46 1.51 4.92
CA HIS A 34 16.82 2.20 6.13
C HIS A 34 18.33 2.15 6.32
N ASP A 35 18.94 3.32 6.56
CA ASP A 35 20.36 3.45 6.89
C ASP A 35 20.47 3.81 8.37
N GLU A 36 20.85 2.83 9.18
CA GLU A 36 21.01 2.96 10.63
C GLU A 36 22.42 3.45 11.00
N THR A 37 23.25 3.86 10.03
CA THR A 37 24.62 4.32 10.30
C THR A 37 24.61 5.58 11.18
N PRO A 38 25.24 5.55 12.37
CA PRO A 38 25.26 6.71 13.26
C PRO A 38 25.86 7.95 12.59
N GLY A 39 25.16 9.08 12.66
CA GLY A 39 25.60 10.37 12.10
C GLY A 39 25.26 10.58 10.62
N VAL A 40 24.53 9.65 9.98
CA VAL A 40 24.14 9.69 8.56
C VAL A 40 22.61 9.67 8.39
N GLN A 41 21.86 10.28 9.32
CA GLN A 41 20.38 10.23 9.33
C GLN A 41 19.66 11.29 8.45
N ALA A 42 20.38 11.96 7.53
CA ALA A 42 19.96 13.05 6.63
C ALA A 42 18.46 13.43 6.63
N ASP A 43 17.70 13.15 5.56
CA ASP A 43 16.25 13.38 5.43
C ASP A 43 15.42 12.17 5.86
N THR A 44 16.04 11.27 6.65
CA THR A 44 15.51 9.97 7.11
C THR A 44 15.28 9.93 8.62
N ASP A 45 15.38 11.07 9.30
CA ASP A 45 15.22 11.19 10.75
C ASP A 45 13.74 11.32 11.17
N VAL A 46 13.33 10.57 12.20
CA VAL A 46 12.01 10.64 12.86
C VAL A 46 11.72 12.01 13.48
N ASP A 47 12.74 12.75 13.91
CA ASP A 47 12.61 14.13 14.39
C ASP A 47 12.66 15.15 13.22
N GLY A 48 12.85 14.66 12.00
CA GLY A 48 12.99 15.45 10.79
C GLY A 48 11.69 16.16 10.38
N THR A 49 11.84 17.41 9.93
CA THR A 49 10.76 18.22 9.33
C THR A 49 10.37 17.78 7.91
N ALA A 50 10.80 16.58 7.50
CA ALA A 50 10.64 16.05 6.15
C ALA A 50 9.16 15.79 5.84
N ILE A 51 8.71 16.33 4.71
CA ILE A 51 7.32 16.29 4.27
C ILE A 51 7.11 15.13 3.28
N ALA A 52 6.09 14.30 3.54
CA ALA A 52 5.69 13.20 2.67
C ALA A 52 4.78 13.69 1.53
N PHE A 53 3.73 14.42 1.91
CA PHE A 53 2.65 14.86 1.02
C PHE A 53 2.08 16.20 1.50
N GLY A 54 2.17 17.24 0.67
CA GLY A 54 1.60 18.56 0.98
C GLY A 54 2.25 19.20 2.21
N SER A 55 1.59 19.13 3.36
CA SER A 55 2.08 19.66 4.64
C SER A 55 2.23 18.56 5.73
N THR A 56 2.07 17.29 5.36
CA THR A 56 2.13 16.17 6.30
C THR A 56 3.59 15.72 6.46
N THR A 57 4.12 15.81 7.68
CA THR A 57 5.45 15.26 7.98
C THR A 57 5.42 13.73 7.91
N ILE A 58 6.54 13.12 7.55
CA ILE A 58 6.63 11.65 7.52
C ILE A 58 6.40 11.07 8.91
N ALA A 59 6.96 11.69 9.95
CA ALA A 59 6.74 11.31 11.34
C ALA A 59 5.25 11.29 11.73
N SER A 60 4.44 12.23 11.23
CA SER A 60 3.01 12.28 11.61
C SER A 60 2.21 11.12 11.05
N LEU A 61 2.65 10.50 9.94
CA LEU A 61 2.02 9.29 9.39
C LEU A 61 2.05 8.11 10.36
N PHE A 62 3.01 8.08 11.29
CA PHE A 62 3.23 6.96 12.21
C PHE A 62 2.87 7.26 13.67
N THR A 63 2.39 8.47 13.97
CA THR A 63 2.04 8.91 15.35
C THR A 63 1.04 8.00 16.06
N ASN A 64 0.20 7.30 15.30
CA ASN A 64 -0.83 6.42 15.83
C ASN A 64 -0.43 4.94 15.84
N VAL A 65 0.83 4.60 15.53
CA VAL A 65 1.30 3.21 15.61
C VAL A 65 1.37 2.80 17.10
N PRO A 66 0.61 1.78 17.53
CA PRO A 66 0.63 1.36 18.92
C PRO A 66 1.92 0.58 19.21
N SER A 67 2.54 0.86 20.36
CA SER A 67 3.81 0.23 20.78
C SER A 67 4.85 0.28 19.65
N PRO A 68 5.31 1.48 19.26
CA PRO A 68 6.44 1.59 18.33
C PRO A 68 7.64 0.83 18.92
N GLY A 69 8.43 0.20 18.06
CA GLY A 69 9.65 -0.50 18.47
C GLY A 69 10.63 0.46 19.13
N ASP A 70 11.54 -0.10 19.93
CA ASP A 70 12.60 0.62 20.61
C ASP A 70 13.92 -0.10 20.36
N ASP A 71 14.95 0.64 19.95
CA ASP A 71 16.29 0.09 19.73
C ASP A 71 17.17 0.41 20.93
N PRO A 72 17.53 -0.58 21.76
CA PRO A 72 18.32 -0.36 22.97
C PRO A 72 19.79 0.02 22.70
N ASP A 73 20.29 -0.19 21.48
CA ASP A 73 21.65 0.13 21.08
C ASP A 73 21.79 1.58 20.58
N VAL A 74 20.67 2.30 20.44
CA VAL A 74 20.61 3.71 20.04
C VAL A 74 20.10 4.56 21.20
N ALA A 75 20.79 5.66 21.50
CA ALA A 75 20.38 6.57 22.57
C ALA A 75 19.05 7.25 22.21
N GLY A 76 18.04 7.10 23.06
CA GLY A 76 16.69 7.63 22.84
C GLY A 76 15.64 6.59 23.21
N THR A 77 14.39 6.84 22.84
CA THR A 77 13.33 5.83 22.87
C THR A 77 12.47 5.95 21.62
N GLY A 78 12.03 4.84 21.05
CA GLY A 78 11.11 4.79 19.93
C GLY A 78 11.78 4.53 18.58
N ALA A 79 11.11 4.90 17.49
CA ALA A 79 11.65 4.70 16.16
C ALA A 79 12.93 5.52 15.97
N ILE A 80 13.97 4.92 15.40
CA ILE A 80 15.30 5.54 15.21
C ILE A 80 15.45 6.27 13.87
N GLY A 81 14.41 6.21 13.03
CA GLY A 81 14.31 6.92 11.76
C GLY A 81 13.25 6.31 10.84
N PHE A 82 13.23 6.74 9.59
CA PHE A 82 12.43 6.14 8.53
C PHE A 82 13.25 6.00 7.25
N ALA A 83 12.69 5.33 6.25
CA ALA A 83 13.22 5.34 4.90
C ALA A 83 12.10 5.61 3.92
N ARG A 84 12.42 6.35 2.85
CA ARG A 84 11.49 6.58 1.75
C ARG A 84 12.19 6.33 0.43
N SER A 85 11.41 5.91 -0.56
CA SER A 85 11.86 5.99 -1.94
C SER A 85 11.51 7.37 -2.50
N THR A 86 12.38 7.90 -3.35
CA THR A 86 12.10 9.09 -4.15
C THR A 86 11.34 8.75 -5.44
N ALA A 87 11.20 7.46 -5.76
CA ALA A 87 10.42 6.93 -6.86
C ALA A 87 9.27 6.05 -6.35
N SER A 88 8.22 5.89 -7.17
CA SER A 88 7.16 4.94 -6.83
C SER A 88 7.68 3.50 -6.85
N LEU A 89 7.25 2.69 -5.87
CA LEU A 89 7.51 1.25 -5.85
C LEU A 89 6.55 0.46 -6.74
N LEU A 90 5.36 1.00 -7.00
CA LEU A 90 4.33 0.39 -7.82
C LEU A 90 3.78 1.44 -8.77
N THR A 91 3.75 1.12 -10.06
CA THR A 91 3.16 1.98 -11.08
C THR A 91 1.99 1.24 -11.72
N VAL A 92 0.80 1.83 -11.64
CA VAL A 92 -0.35 1.37 -12.41
C VAL A 92 -0.17 1.83 -13.85
N THR A 93 0.01 0.87 -14.77
CA THR A 93 0.35 1.13 -16.17
C THR A 93 -0.86 1.02 -17.10
N GLY A 94 -1.97 0.48 -16.61
CA GLY A 94 -3.20 0.36 -17.38
C GLY A 94 -4.33 -0.27 -16.59
N GLY A 95 -5.44 -0.46 -17.30
CA GLY A 95 -6.68 -1.00 -16.78
C GLY A 95 -7.85 -0.53 -17.62
N SER A 96 -8.99 -1.20 -17.49
CA SER A 96 -10.26 -0.80 -18.10
C SER A 96 -11.32 -0.77 -17.01
N ALA A 97 -12.23 0.19 -17.10
CA ALA A 97 -13.40 0.20 -16.24
C ALA A 97 -14.38 -0.93 -16.58
N GLY A 98 -14.27 -1.51 -17.77
CA GLY A 98 -15.29 -2.40 -18.32
C GLY A 98 -16.24 -1.65 -19.25
N ALA A 99 -17.26 -2.35 -19.74
CA ALA A 99 -18.27 -1.76 -20.63
C ALA A 99 -19.27 -0.86 -19.89
N ASP A 100 -19.40 -1.01 -18.58
CA ASP A 100 -20.22 -0.15 -17.70
C ASP A 100 -19.59 1.23 -17.46
N GLY A 101 -18.31 1.41 -17.81
CA GLY A 101 -17.59 2.66 -17.65
C GLY A 101 -17.15 2.91 -16.21
N PRO A 102 -16.35 3.97 -15.97
CA PRO A 102 -15.81 4.21 -14.63
C PRO A 102 -16.94 4.48 -13.64
N GLY A 103 -16.86 3.83 -12.48
CA GLY A 103 -17.75 4.13 -11.36
C GLY A 103 -17.68 5.61 -10.96
N ALA A 104 -18.73 6.10 -10.31
CA ALA A 104 -18.81 7.49 -9.85
C ALA A 104 -17.69 7.89 -8.85
N GLN A 105 -17.01 6.91 -8.27
CA GLN A 105 -15.84 7.10 -7.42
C GLN A 105 -14.56 6.65 -8.13
N PRO A 106 -13.46 7.39 -8.00
CA PRO A 106 -12.18 7.00 -8.58
C PRO A 106 -11.70 5.68 -7.96
N LEU A 107 -11.02 4.86 -8.77
CA LEU A 107 -10.36 3.64 -8.26
C LEU A 107 -9.31 4.02 -7.21
N SER A 108 -9.35 3.33 -6.06
CA SER A 108 -8.37 3.45 -5.00
C SER A 108 -7.73 2.10 -4.75
N TYR A 109 -6.42 2.11 -4.48
CA TYR A 109 -5.64 0.91 -4.21
C TYR A 109 -5.03 1.03 -2.82
N ALA A 110 -5.02 -0.09 -2.11
CA ALA A 110 -4.35 -0.22 -0.83
C ALA A 110 -3.44 -1.44 -0.86
N LEU A 111 -2.32 -1.36 -0.14
CA LEU A 111 -1.53 -2.54 0.17
C LEU A 111 -2.21 -3.29 1.31
N SER A 112 -2.18 -4.62 1.25
CA SER A 112 -2.59 -5.50 2.34
C SER A 112 -1.63 -6.68 2.42
N VAL A 113 -1.57 -7.30 3.58
CA VAL A 113 -0.80 -8.53 3.82
C VAL A 113 -1.70 -9.58 4.42
N VAL A 114 -1.26 -10.84 4.43
CA VAL A 114 -1.86 -11.84 5.33
C VAL A 114 -1.19 -11.66 6.68
N ASP A 115 -1.97 -11.41 7.73
CA ASP A 115 -1.44 -11.21 9.08
C ASP A 115 -0.57 -12.40 9.51
N GLY A 116 0.62 -12.12 10.04
CA GLY A 116 1.60 -13.13 10.41
C GLY A 116 2.47 -13.61 9.25
N THR A 117 2.45 -12.95 8.09
CA THR A 117 3.37 -13.25 6.98
C THR A 117 4.80 -12.92 7.39
N ASP A 118 5.74 -13.85 7.19
CA ASP A 118 7.17 -13.60 7.40
C ASP A 118 7.64 -12.50 6.43
N SER A 119 8.21 -11.43 6.98
CA SER A 119 8.71 -10.30 6.18
C SER A 119 9.99 -10.64 5.40
N GLY A 120 10.69 -11.72 5.78
CA GLY A 120 12.01 -12.04 5.28
C GLY A 120 13.14 -11.21 5.89
N VAL A 121 12.84 -10.35 6.88
CA VAL A 121 13.84 -9.63 7.68
C VAL A 121 13.78 -10.05 9.15
N GLU A 122 14.91 -9.92 9.83
CA GLU A 122 15.10 -10.29 11.24
C GLU A 122 15.70 -9.11 12.01
N THR A 123 15.46 -9.07 13.31
CA THR A 123 16.19 -8.16 14.22
C THR A 123 17.67 -8.54 14.26
N THR A 124 18.52 -7.65 14.80
CA THR A 124 19.94 -7.93 15.05
C THR A 124 20.17 -9.20 15.89
N ALA A 125 19.21 -9.56 16.75
CA ALA A 125 19.25 -10.76 17.58
C ALA A 125 18.78 -12.04 16.85
N GLY A 126 18.41 -11.96 15.56
CA GLY A 126 17.91 -13.09 14.76
C GLY A 126 16.44 -13.41 14.97
N THR A 127 15.66 -12.49 15.57
CA THR A 127 14.22 -12.69 15.71
C THR A 127 13.51 -12.26 14.44
N LYS A 128 12.72 -13.16 13.84
CA LYS A 128 11.92 -12.86 12.66
C LYS A 128 10.91 -11.75 12.92
N ILE A 129 10.73 -10.90 11.91
CA ILE A 129 9.70 -9.87 11.89
C ILE A 129 8.57 -10.35 10.99
N PHE A 130 7.35 -10.31 11.50
CA PHE A 130 6.14 -10.68 10.78
C PHE A 130 5.28 -9.45 10.45
N LEU A 131 4.55 -9.50 9.34
CA LEU A 131 3.74 -8.41 8.82
C LEU A 131 2.28 -8.55 9.25
N TYR A 132 1.68 -7.42 9.62
CA TYR A 132 0.28 -7.32 10.04
C TYR A 132 -0.37 -6.09 9.43
N ASN A 133 -1.64 -6.19 9.05
CA ASN A 133 -2.43 -5.02 8.69
C ASN A 133 -2.73 -4.19 9.94
N GLY A 134 -2.47 -2.89 9.88
CA GLY A 134 -2.82 -1.96 10.94
C GLY A 134 -4.34 -1.88 11.13
N THR A 135 -4.76 -1.68 12.38
CA THR A 135 -6.18 -1.57 12.75
C THR A 135 -6.42 -0.28 13.55
N GLY A 136 -7.69 0.13 13.68
CA GLY A 136 -8.06 1.35 14.40
C GLY A 136 -7.34 2.58 13.86
N SER A 137 -6.64 3.31 14.73
CA SER A 137 -5.90 4.52 14.36
C SER A 137 -4.69 4.29 13.46
N ALA A 138 -4.25 3.03 13.28
CA ALA A 138 -3.19 2.63 12.36
C ALA A 138 -3.74 1.98 11.07
N ALA A 139 -5.05 2.04 10.82
CA ALA A 139 -5.64 1.48 9.61
C ALA A 139 -5.00 2.06 8.33
N GLY A 140 -4.68 1.18 7.38
CA GLY A 140 -3.98 1.53 6.14
C GLY A 140 -2.45 1.44 6.22
N LEU A 141 -1.88 1.17 7.39
CA LEU A 141 -0.46 0.85 7.55
C LEU A 141 -0.24 -0.67 7.53
N ILE A 142 0.96 -1.08 7.10
CA ILE A 142 1.48 -2.45 7.32
C ILE A 142 2.52 -2.36 8.42
N LEU A 143 2.36 -3.17 9.46
CA LEU A 143 3.19 -3.14 10.67
C LEU A 143 4.07 -4.39 10.74
N GLY A 144 5.37 -4.19 10.93
CA GLY A 144 6.30 -5.27 11.29
C GLY A 144 6.27 -5.49 12.80
N ARG A 145 6.11 -6.74 13.25
CA ARG A 145 6.08 -7.13 14.66
C ARG A 145 6.93 -8.39 14.89
N VAL A 146 7.62 -8.44 16.02
CA VAL A 146 8.25 -9.66 16.57
C VAL A 146 7.27 -10.45 17.41
#